data_AF-A6UP82-F1
#
_entry.id   AF-A6UP82-F1
#
_cell.length_a   1.000
_cell.length_b   1.000
_cell.length_c   1.000
_cell.angle_alpha   90.00
_cell.angle_beta   90.00
_cell.angle_gamma   90.00
#
_symmetry.space_group_name_H-M   'P 1'
#
loop_
_entity.id
_entity.type
_entity.pdbx_description
1 polymer ?
#
loop_
_entity_poly.entity_id
_entity_poly.type
_entity_poly.pdbx_seq_one_letter_code
_entity_poly.pdbx_strand_id
1 'polypeptide(L)'
;MLEDIVLIIASLGIIFASFRLWVEKDRKRMVYARLHIVGVIDIACIVIMLVFKQYLLALTYFILVPFAAHAIANADYHDELKTKGV
;
A
#
# COMPACT_ATOMS: atom_id res chain seq x y z
N MET A 1 -26.73 -3.79 -1.60
CA MET A 1 -26.71 -3.77 -3.08
C MET A 1 -25.62 -2.87 -3.66
N LEU A 2 -25.65 -1.54 -3.48
CA LEU A 2 -24.55 -0.66 -3.95
C LEU A 2 -23.24 -0.94 -3.21
N GLU A 3 -23.33 -1.17 -1.90
CA GLU A 3 -22.21 -1.55 -1.02
C GLU A 3 -21.52 -2.84 -1.50
N ASP A 4 -22.29 -3.87 -1.83
CA ASP A 4 -21.76 -5.15 -2.32
C ASP A 4 -21.03 -5.01 -3.68
N ILE A 5 -21.56 -4.16 -4.57
CA ILE A 5 -20.93 -3.87 -5.87
C ILE A 5 -19.60 -3.13 -5.67
N VAL A 6 -19.56 -2.18 -4.75
CA VAL A 6 -18.32 -1.46 -4.39
C VAL A 6 -17.30 -2.42 -3.79
N LEU A 7 -17.72 -3.38 -2.96
CA LEU A 7 -16.86 -4.43 -2.40
C LEU A 7 -16.28 -5.37 -3.47
N ILE A 8 -17.07 -5.75 -4.47
CA ILE A 8 -16.60 -6.58 -5.58
C ILE A 8 -15.55 -5.84 -6.41
N ILE A 9 -15.79 -4.57 -6.73
CA ILE A 9 -14.83 -3.74 -7.49
C ILE A 9 -13.57 -3.49 -6.67
N ALA A 10 -13.71 -3.25 -5.36
CA ALA A 10 -12.60 -3.11 -4.43
C ALA A 10 -11.74 -4.37 -4.35
N SER A 11 -12.35 -5.55 -4.20
CA SER A 11 -11.61 -6.81 -4.12
C SER A 11 -10.88 -7.12 -5.42
N LEU A 12 -11.52 -6.87 -6.57
CA LEU A 12 -10.86 -6.96 -7.88
C LEU A 12 -9.68 -5.98 -7.99
N GLY A 13 -9.84 -4.76 -7.48
CA GLY A 13 -8.77 -3.76 -7.40
C GLY A 13 -7.57 -4.24 -6.58
N ILE A 14 -7.81 -4.81 -5.40
CA ILE A 14 -6.76 -5.37 -4.51
C ILE A 14 -6.05 -6.55 -5.17
N ILE A 15 -6.79 -7.41 -5.88
CA ILE A 15 -6.23 -8.55 -6.62
C ILE A 15 -5.35 -8.07 -7.78
N PHE A 16 -5.83 -7.12 -8.58
CA PHE A 16 -5.06 -6.52 -9.69
C PHE A 16 -3.79 -5.82 -9.20
N ALA A 17 -3.92 -5.12 -8.08
CA ALA A 17 -2.83 -4.47 -7.38
C ALA A 17 -1.75 -5.45 -6.90
N SER A 18 -2.18 -6.53 -6.23
CA SER A 18 -1.30 -7.61 -5.78
C SER A 18 -0.61 -8.30 -6.96
N PHE A 19 -1.35 -8.51 -8.06
CA PHE A 19 -0.81 -9.05 -9.30
C PHE A 19 0.25 -8.13 -9.93
N ARG A 20 0.01 -6.81 -9.95
CA ARG A 20 0.98 -5.83 -10.42
C ARG A 20 2.26 -5.80 -9.57
N LEU A 21 2.13 -6.01 -8.26
CA LEU A 21 3.25 -6.14 -7.33
C LEU A 21 4.10 -7.39 -7.58
N TRP A 22 3.46 -8.48 -8.00
CA TRP A 22 4.14 -9.73 -8.39
C TRP A 22 4.91 -9.55 -9.71
N VAL A 23 4.35 -8.82 -10.68
CA VAL A 23 4.90 -8.68 -12.03
C VAL A 23 6.12 -7.72 -12.10
N GLU A 24 6.26 -6.79 -11.16
CA GLU A 24 7.35 -5.81 -11.17
C GLU A 24 8.72 -6.46 -10.87
N LYS A 25 9.49 -6.74 -11.93
CA LYS A 25 10.77 -7.46 -11.90
C LYS A 25 11.98 -6.53 -12.06
N ASP A 26 12.94 -6.68 -11.14
CA ASP A 26 14.36 -6.28 -11.19
C ASP A 26 14.73 -4.85 -11.61
N ARG A 27 14.58 -3.89 -10.69
CA ARG A 27 15.33 -2.62 -10.69
C ARG A 27 15.95 -2.36 -9.32
N LYS A 28 17.14 -1.74 -9.29
CA LYS A 28 17.98 -1.38 -8.13
C LYS A 28 17.30 -0.68 -6.93
N ARG A 29 16.00 -0.38 -6.97
CA ARG A 29 15.16 0.18 -5.89
C ARG A 29 13.80 -0.50 -5.84
N MET A 30 13.77 -1.83 -5.87
CA MET A 30 12.51 -2.60 -5.88
C MET A 30 11.61 -2.29 -4.69
N VAL A 31 12.17 -2.09 -3.49
CA VAL A 31 11.39 -1.85 -2.28
C VAL A 31 10.65 -0.53 -2.36
N TYR A 32 11.30 0.55 -2.82
CA TYR A 32 10.64 1.84 -3.03
C TYR A 32 9.52 1.78 -4.07
N ALA A 33 9.72 1.07 -5.18
CA ALA A 33 8.69 0.88 -6.21
C ALA A 33 7.50 0.07 -5.69
N ARG A 34 7.75 -1.02 -4.96
CA ARG A 34 6.69 -1.81 -4.31
C ARG A 34 5.94 -0.98 -3.26
N LEU A 35 6.65 -0.21 -2.45
CA LEU A 35 6.08 0.65 -1.43
C LEU A 35 5.17 1.73 -2.01
N HIS A 36 5.54 2.33 -3.16
CA HIS A 36 4.71 3.30 -3.85
C HIS A 36 3.42 2.67 -4.40
N ILE A 37 3.50 1.43 -4.91
CA ILE A 37 2.31 0.69 -5.38
C ILE A 37 1.41 0.34 -4.17
N VAL A 38 1.97 -0.16 -3.06
CA VAL A 38 1.22 -0.42 -1.80
C VAL A 38 0.53 0.86 -1.30
N GLY A 39 1.23 2.00 -1.28
CA GLY A 39 0.64 3.27 -0.88
C GLY A 39 -0.57 3.68 -1.73
N VAL A 40 -0.52 3.48 -3.05
CA VAL A 40 -1.66 3.76 -3.95
C VAL A 40 -2.85 2.85 -3.65
N ILE A 41 -2.60 1.58 -3.32
CA ILE A 41 -3.63 0.59 -2.96
C ILE A 41 -4.29 0.96 -1.63
N ASP A 42 -3.49 1.33 -0.64
CA ASP A 42 -3.97 1.71 0.68
C ASP A 42 -4.85 2.96 0.61
N ILE A 43 -4.49 3.96 -0.20
CA ILE A 43 -5.34 5.13 -0.44
C ILE A 43 -6.66 4.73 -1.12
N ALA A 44 -6.64 3.83 -2.10
CA ALA A 44 -7.86 3.33 -2.72
C ALA A 44 -8.77 2.64 -1.68
N CYS A 45 -8.18 1.85 -0.76
CA CYS A 45 -8.90 1.19 0.31
C CYS A 45 -9.52 2.19 1.31
N ILE A 46 -8.79 3.26 1.67
CA ILE A 46 -9.30 4.35 2.52
C ILE A 46 -10.50 5.07 1.87
N VAL A 47 -10.44 5.31 0.56
CA VAL A 47 -11.57 5.93 -0.19
C VAL A 47 -12.80 5.02 -0.14
N ILE A 48 -12.63 3.71 -0.27
CA ILE A 48 -13.73 2.75 -0.14
C ILE A 48 -14.32 2.77 1.29
N MET A 49 -13.48 2.80 2.33
CA MET A 49 -13.94 2.92 3.73
C MET A 49 -14.74 4.21 3.98
N LEU A 50 -14.35 5.32 3.34
CA LEU A 50 -15.07 6.59 3.36
C LEU A 50 -16.47 6.48 2.74
N VAL A 51 -16.61 5.74 1.62
CA VAL A 51 -17.91 5.48 0.98
C VAL A 51 -18.82 4.66 1.90
N PHE A 52 -18.27 3.73 2.67
CA PHE A 52 -18.98 2.93 3.67
C PHE A 52 -19.31 3.68 4.99
N LYS A 53 -19.10 5.00 5.04
CA LYS A 53 -19.29 5.84 6.24
C LYS A 53 -18.45 5.41 7.45
N GLN A 54 -17.41 4.61 7.25
CA GLN A 54 -16.49 4.19 8.30
C GLN A 54 -15.39 5.24 8.49
N TYR A 55 -15.80 6.46 8.82
CA TYR A 55 -14.93 7.64 8.86
C TYR A 55 -13.77 7.50 9.84
N LEU A 56 -14.03 6.91 11.01
CA LEU A 56 -13.01 6.71 12.05
C LEU A 56 -11.92 5.73 11.59
N LEU A 57 -12.31 4.67 10.90
CA LEU A 57 -11.40 3.65 10.36
C LEU A 57 -10.56 4.23 9.21
N ALA A 58 -11.21 4.95 8.30
CA ALA A 58 -10.55 5.62 7.18
C ALA A 58 -9.51 6.65 7.65
N LEU A 59 -9.83 7.46 8.65
CA LEU A 59 -8.89 8.42 9.25
C LEU A 59 -7.68 7.72 9.88
N THR A 60 -7.92 6.61 10.59
CA THR A 60 -6.86 5.84 11.24
C THR A 60 -5.90 5.25 10.21
N TYR A 61 -6.43 4.62 9.15
CA TYR A 61 -5.62 4.11 8.05
C TYR A 61 -4.89 5.23 7.29
N PHE A 62 -5.53 6.39 7.11
CA PHE A 62 -4.91 7.55 6.45
C PHE A 62 -3.64 8.03 7.17
N ILE A 63 -3.60 7.95 8.51
CA ILE A 63 -2.41 8.29 9.30
C ILE A 63 -1.41 7.13 9.30
N LEU A 64 -1.89 5.88 9.45
CA LEU A 64 -1.01 4.71 9.54
C LEU A 64 -0.22 4.42 8.27
N VAL A 65 -0.83 4.59 7.10
CA VAL A 65 -0.23 4.26 5.79
C VAL A 65 1.08 5.02 5.51
N PRO A 66 1.15 6.36 5.61
CA PRO A 66 2.41 7.07 5.41
C PRO A 66 3.46 6.74 6.48
N PHE A 67 3.05 6.47 7.73
CA PHE A 67 3.96 6.04 8.80
C PHE A 67 4.55 4.65 8.52
N ALA A 68 3.73 3.70 8.10
CA ALA A 68 4.15 2.36 7.72
C ALA A 68 5.10 2.40 6.51
N ALA A 69 4.76 3.20 5.50
CA ALA A 69 5.62 3.44 4.35
C ALA A 69 6.99 3.99 4.77
N HIS A 70 7.01 5.01 5.63
CA HIS A 70 8.25 5.61 6.11
C HIS A 70 9.11 4.64 6.93
N ALA A 71 8.49 3.84 7.80
CA ALA A 71 9.18 2.84 8.61
C ALA A 71 9.82 1.74 7.74
N ILE A 72 9.10 1.24 6.73
CA ILE A 72 9.62 0.22 5.81
C ILE A 72 10.77 0.78 4.96
N ALA A 73 10.64 2.01 4.45
CA ALA A 73 11.72 2.66 3.69
C ALA A 73 12.97 2.90 4.54
N ASN A 74 12.80 3.29 5.82
CA ASN A 74 13.92 3.50 6.73
C ASN A 74 14.61 2.17 7.12
N ALA A 75 13.85 1.10 7.28
CA ALA A 75 14.38 -0.23 7.53
C ALA A 75 15.20 -0.75 6.34
N ASP A 76 14.68 -0.62 5.12
CA ASP A 76 15.38 -0.99 3.87
C ASP A 76 16.69 -0.20 3.70
N TYR A 77 16.66 1.11 3.99
CA TYR A 77 17.85 1.95 3.94
C TYR A 77 18.93 1.53 4.96
N HIS A 78 18.54 1.23 6.20
CA HIS A 78 19.48 0.74 7.22
C HIS A 78 20.03 -0.64 6.90
N ASP A 79 19.23 -1.52 6.29
CA ASP A 79 19.68 -2.85 5.88
C ASP A 79 20.66 -2.76 4.70
N GLU A 80 20.40 -1.85 3.73
CA GLU A 80 21.33 -1.58 2.63
C GLU A 80 22.67 -1.00 3.13
N LEU A 81 22.65 -0.12 4.15
CA LEU A 81 23.85 0.40 4.80
C LEU A 81 24.65 -0.68 5.53
N LYS A 82 23.97 -1.55 6.28
CA LYS A 82 24.60 -2.65 7.02
C LYS A 82 25.21 -3.69 6.08
N THR A 83 24.56 -3.95 4.95
CA THR A 83 25.03 -4.91 3.94
C THR A 83 26.21 -4.37 3.12
N LYS A 84 26.31 -3.05 2.94
CA LYS A 84 27.46 -2.40 2.27
C LYS A 84 28.67 -2.18 3.18
N GLY A 85 28.60 -2.54 4.46
CA GLY A 85 29.75 -2.58 5.36
C GLY A 85 30.47 -1.24 5.50
N VAL A 86 29.72 -0.17 5.76
CA VAL A 86 30.28 1.09 6.28
C VAL A 86 30.30 1.04 7.80
#